data_AF-A0A6C0HU06-F1
#
_entry.id   AF-A0A6C0HU06-F1
#
_cell.length_a   1.000
_cell.length_b   1.000
_cell.length_c   1.000
_cell.angle_alpha   90.00
_cell.angle_beta   90.00
_cell.angle_gamma   90.00
#
_symmetry.space_group_name_H-M   'P 1'
#
loop_
_entity.id
_entity.type
_entity.pdbx_description
1 polymer ?
#
loop_
_entity_poly.entity_id
_entity_poly.type
_entity_poly.pdbx_seq_one_letter_code
_entity_poly.pdbx_strand_id
1 'polypeptide(L)' 'MPYTIRKMPKRSCFRLYNTKTRRIFSKCTTKKRAQSQLRLLQALKYNKNFVPRKPSSLSR' A
#
# COMPACT_ATOMS: atom_id res chain seq x y z
N MET A 1 -10.99 7.25 5.23
CA MET A 1 -10.44 5.99 4.66
C MET A 1 -9.54 5.31 5.68
N PRO A 2 -9.60 3.98 5.90
CA PRO A 2 -8.88 3.35 7.01
C PRO A 2 -7.40 3.08 6.74
N TYR A 3 -6.86 3.40 5.55
CA TYR A 3 -5.44 3.20 5.22
C TYR A 3 -4.73 4.54 5.12
N THR A 4 -3.59 4.68 5.79
CA THR A 4 -2.83 5.94 5.84
C THR A 4 -1.35 5.69 5.62
N ILE A 5 -0.71 6.63 4.91
CA ILE A 5 0.73 6.69 4.70
C ILE A 5 1.33 7.72 5.66
N ARG A 6 2.39 7.36 6.38
CA ARG A 6 3.13 8.30 7.24
C ARG A 6 4.63 8.13 7.04
N LYS A 7 5.38 9.23 7.04
CA LYS A 7 6.85 9.20 7.06
C LYS A 7 7.32 8.58 8.39
N MET A 8 8.30 7.69 8.34
CA MET A 8 8.89 7.18 9.56
C MET A 8 9.72 8.27 10.26
N PRO A 9 9.66 8.36 11.60
CA PRO A 9 10.54 9.26 12.33
C PRO A 9 12.00 8.87 12.09
N LYS A 10 12.87 9.88 11.92
CA LYS A 10 14.31 9.71 11.71
C LYS A 10 14.70 8.85 10.49
N ARG A 11 13.79 8.60 9.54
CA ARG A 11 14.06 7.84 8.30
C ARG A 11 13.44 8.53 7.09
N SER A 12 14.02 8.33 5.91
CA SER A 12 13.52 8.84 4.63
C SER A 12 12.40 7.99 4.01
N CYS A 13 11.99 6.90 4.68
CA CYS A 13 10.97 5.98 4.18
C CYS A 13 9.58 6.21 4.76
N PHE A 14 8.60 5.58 4.12
CA PHE A 14 7.17 5.69 4.42
C PHE A 14 6.62 4.35 4.90
N ARG A 15 5.68 4.42 5.85
CA ARG A 15 4.89 3.27 6.31
C ARG A 15 3.45 3.41 5.86
N LEU A 16 2.83 2.29 5.51
CA LEU A 16 1.40 2.18 5.20
C LEU A 16 0.76 1.26 6.23
N TYR A 17 -0.26 1.77 6.91
CA TYR A 17 -0.94 1.05 7.99
C TYR A 17 -2.43 1.33 7.97
N ASN A 18 -3.19 0.41 8.58
CA ASN A 18 -4.60 0.61 8.84
C ASN A 18 -4.77 1.45 10.12
N THR A 19 -5.50 2.56 10.07
CA THR A 19 -5.78 3.39 11.25
C THR A 19 -6.76 2.73 12.22
N LYS A 20 -7.67 1.88 11.73
CA LYS A 20 -8.66 1.16 12.54
C LYS A 20 -8.06 -0.06 13.21
N THR A 21 -7.44 -0.95 12.43
CA THR A 21 -6.90 -2.23 12.96
C THR A 21 -5.44 -2.14 13.41
N ARG A 22 -4.77 -1.00 13.18
CA ARG A 22 -3.34 -0.76 13.46
C ARG A 22 -2.37 -1.72 12.76
N ARG A 23 -2.85 -2.59 11.86
CA ARG A 23 -2.01 -3.50 11.07
C ARG A 23 -1.13 -2.72 10.09
N ILE A 24 0.15 -3.07 10.04
CA ILE A 24 1.14 -2.46 9.14
C ILE A 24 1.26 -3.35 7.91
N PHE A 25 1.03 -2.79 6.72
CA PHE A 25 1.16 -3.51 5.44
C PHE A 25 2.52 -3.29 4.80
N SER A 26 3.15 -2.14 5.06
CA SER A 26 4.52 -1.87 4.63
C SER A 26 5.20 -1.00 5.68
N LYS A 27 6.36 -1.43 6.17
CA LYS A 27 7.07 -0.74 7.25
C LYS A 27 7.99 0.38 6.74
N CYS A 28 8.71 0.15 5.65
CA CYS A 28 9.67 1.11 5.09
C CYS A 28 9.69 0.96 3.56
N THR A 29 9.03 1.87 2.86
CA THR A 29 8.96 1.91 1.39
C THR A 29 9.11 3.34 0.88
N THR A 30 9.29 3.51 -0.43
CA THR A 30 9.25 4.83 -1.06
C THR A 30 7.82 5.36 -1.13
N LYS A 31 7.65 6.69 -1.17
CA LYS A 31 6.33 7.34 -1.26
C LYS A 31 5.50 6.79 -2.43
N LYS A 32 6.13 6.59 -3.59
CA LYS A 32 5.49 6.06 -4.80
C LYS A 32 4.94 4.65 -4.58
N ARG A 33 5.75 3.73 -4.03
CA ARG A 33 5.31 2.36 -3.75
C ARG A 33 4.19 2.31 -2.70
N ALA A 34 4.29 3.12 -1.65
CA ALA A 34 3.24 3.24 -0.63
C ALA A 34 1.92 3.74 -1.24
N GLN A 35 1.97 4.74 -2.12
CA GLN A 35 0.78 5.24 -2.83
C GLN A 35 0.17 4.18 -3.75
N SER A 36 0.98 3.45 -4.51
CA SER A 36 0.51 2.34 -5.35
C SER A 36 -0.17 1.25 -4.51
N GLN A 37 0.41 0.88 -3.38
CA GLN A 37 -0.19 -0.10 -2.47
C GLN A 37 -1.50 0.42 -1.84
N LEU A 38 -1.57 1.70 -1.49
CA LEU A 38 -2.79 2.33 -1.01
C LEU A 38 -3.93 2.26 -2.04
N ARG A 39 -3.63 2.56 -3.31
CA ARG A 39 -4.58 2.44 -4.42
C ARG A 39 -5.05 0.99 -4.61
N LEU A 40 -4.13 0.02 -4.53
CA LEU A 40 -4.49 -1.39 -4.61
C LEU A 40 -5.44 -1.81 -3.48
N LEU A 41 -5.14 -1.43 -2.24
CA LEU A 41 -6.00 -1.74 -1.09
C LEU A 41 -7.37 -1.06 -1.17
N GLN A 42 -7.43 0.17 -1.71
CA GLN A 42 -8.70 0.83 -2.01
C GLN A 42 -9.50 0.05 -3.06
N ALA A 43 -8.85 -0.33 -4.17
CA ALA A 43 -9.50 -1.04 -5.26
C ALA A 43 -10.06 -2.38 -4.79
N LEU A 44 -9.26 -3.18 -4.06
CA LEU A 44 -9.72 -4.45 -3.48
C LEU A 44 -10.90 -4.30 -2.52
N LYS A 45 -11.00 -3.15 -1.83
CA LYS A 45 -12.05 -2.94 -0.84
C LYS A 45 -13.35 -2.38 -1.44
N TYR A 46 -13.23 -1.44 -2.39
CA TYR A 46 -14.36 -0.65 -2.87
C TYR A 46 -14.79 -1.01 -4.30
N ASN A 47 -13.90 -1.61 -5.10
CA ASN A 47 -14.22 -2.04 -6.46
C ASN A 47 -14.49 -3.55 -6.47
N LYS A 48 -15.78 -3.91 -6.50
CA LYS A 48 -16.23 -5.31 -6.55
C LYS A 48 -15.74 -6.08 -7.79
N ASN A 49 -15.47 -5.36 -8.89
CA ASN A 49 -15.03 -5.92 -10.16
C ASN A 49 -13.52 -5.74 -10.38
N PHE A 50 -12.74 -5.55 -9.32
CA PHE A 50 -11.30 -5.40 -9.46
C PHE A 50 -10.66 -6.70 -9.97
N VAL A 51 -10.20 -6.69 -11.23
CA VAL A 51 -9.45 -7.81 -11.81
C VAL A 51 -7.95 -7.57 -11.60
N PRO A 52 -7.27 -8.35 -10.74
CA PRO A 52 -5.83 -8.23 -10.60
C PRO A 52 -5.15 -8.64 -11.91
N ARG A 53 -4.30 -7.75 -12.45
CA ARG A 53 -3.45 -8.11 -13.58
C ARG A 53 -2.47 -9.19 -13.12
N LYS A 54 -2.40 -10.31 -13.82
CA LYS A 54 -1.36 -11.31 -13.56
C LYS A 54 0.01 -10.63 -13.72
N PRO A 55 0.93 -10.76 -12.76
CA PRO A 55 2.29 -10.31 -13.00
C PRO A 55 2.82 -11.11 -14.20
N SER A 56 3.26 -10.42 -15.24
CA SER A 56 4.04 -11.04 -16.31
C SER A 56 5.23 -11.71 -15.64
N SER A 57 5.22 -13.04 -15.62
CA SER A 57 6.32 -13.85 -15.11
C SER A 57 7.63 -13.34 -15.73
N LEU A 58 8.56 -12.91 -14.88
CA LEU A 58 9.93 -12.48 -15.22
C LEU A 58 10.08 -11.24 -16.10
N SER A 59 10.61 -10.18 -15.50
CA SER A 59 11.78 -9.49 -16.06
C SER A 59 12.74 -9.30 -14.89
N ARG A 60 13.73 -10.20 -14.81
CA ARG A 60 14.80 -10.18 -13.83
C ARG A 60 15.78 -9.07 -14.16
#